data_AF-A0A915PT40-F1
#
_entry.id   AF-A0A915PT40-F1
#
_cell.length_a   1.000
_cell.length_b   1.000
_cell.length_c   1.000
_cell.angle_alpha   90.00
_cell.angle_beta   90.00
_cell.angle_gamma   90.00
#
_symmetry.space_group_name_H-M   'P 1'
#
loop_
_entity.id
_entity.type
_entity.pdbx_description
1 polymer ?
#
loop_
_entity_poly.entity_id
_entity_poly.type
_entity_poly.pdbx_seq_one_letter_code
_entity_poly.pdbx_strand_id
1 'polypeptide(L)'
;MAKDFAALSEKAFPVRQIAEFICNRMIWQDDPRECCTFIEHTRLFIKELLDIINNEHSGTMFPNQPNPNTIATPVMQHGLAHFSLLTHGFGPLAFVTVFDTLITMLDEMLKYCDRNEQHLNIPLSEISVTHIPSSRFTYNSNM
;
A
#
# COMPACT_ATOMS: atom_id res chain seq x y z
N MET A 1 15.08 17.93 0.26
CA MET A 1 14.02 17.47 -0.67
C MET A 1 13.35 16.19 -0.21
N ALA A 2 13.99 15.02 -0.17
CA ALA A 2 13.33 13.78 0.27
C ALA A 2 12.81 13.83 1.72
N LYS A 3 13.62 14.36 2.65
CA LYS A 3 13.21 14.56 4.05
C LYS A 3 12.04 15.55 4.18
N ASP A 4 12.03 16.60 3.37
CA ASP A 4 10.95 17.59 3.34
C ASP A 4 9.67 16.98 2.77
N PHE A 5 9.80 16.14 1.73
CA PHE A 5 8.71 15.39 1.14
C PHE A 5 8.11 14.38 2.13
N ALA A 6 8.95 13.64 2.87
CA ALA A 6 8.50 12.74 3.93
C ALA A 6 7.71 13.48 5.02
N ALA A 7 8.28 14.57 5.54
CA ALA A 7 7.63 15.38 6.56
C ALA A 7 6.31 16.02 6.05
N LEU A 8 6.26 16.42 4.78
CA LEU A 8 5.05 16.98 4.17
C LEU A 8 3.98 15.90 3.99
N SER A 9 4.37 14.71 3.51
CA SER A 9 3.45 13.58 3.35
C SER A 9 2.86 13.15 4.69
N GLU A 10 3.64 13.11 5.76
CA GLU A 10 3.13 12.76 7.09
C GLU A 10 2.18 13.82 7.66
N LYS A 11 2.49 15.11 7.48
CA LYS A 11 1.77 16.21 8.16
C LYS A 11 0.62 16.82 7.37
N ALA A 12 0.74 16.87 6.05
CA ALA A 12 -0.17 17.62 5.20
C ALA A 12 -1.03 16.72 4.30
N PHE A 13 -0.60 15.48 4.02
CA PHE A 13 -1.39 14.59 3.19
C PHE A 13 -2.64 14.12 3.97
N PRO A 14 -3.85 14.25 3.39
CA PRO A 14 -5.11 13.98 4.10
C PRO A 14 -5.42 12.48 4.13
N VAL A 15 -4.51 11.68 4.70
CA VAL A 15 -4.58 10.21 4.75
C VAL A 15 -5.94 9.73 5.26
N ARG A 16 -6.37 10.27 6.40
CA ARG A 16 -7.59 9.85 7.09
C ARG A 16 -8.85 10.19 6.29
N GLN A 17 -8.93 11.41 5.73
CA GLN A 17 -10.09 11.83 4.96
C GLN A 17 -10.22 11.00 3.68
N ILE A 18 -9.10 10.68 3.03
CA ILE A 18 -9.09 9.81 1.85
C ILE A 18 -9.52 8.39 2.24
N ALA A 19 -8.95 7.83 3.32
CA ALA A 19 -9.31 6.50 3.82
C ALA A 19 -10.80 6.38 4.14
N GLU A 20 -11.35 7.31 4.92
CA GLU A 20 -12.77 7.36 5.27
C GLU A 20 -13.65 7.48 4.01
N PHE A 21 -13.25 8.32 3.05
CA PHE A 21 -13.98 8.49 1.80
C PHE A 21 -13.95 7.23 0.91
N ILE A 22 -12.82 6.55 0.82
CA ILE A 22 -12.70 5.29 0.09
C ILE A 22 -13.54 4.22 0.78
N CYS A 23 -13.40 4.02 2.09
CA CYS A 23 -14.20 3.05 2.84
C CYS A 23 -15.70 3.31 2.71
N ASN A 24 -16.16 4.55 2.78
CA ASN A 24 -17.57 4.90 2.56
C ASN A 24 -18.08 4.53 1.16
N ARG A 25 -17.21 4.52 0.15
CA ARG A 25 -17.55 4.10 -1.21
C ARG A 25 -17.32 2.62 -1.48
N MET A 26 -16.42 2.00 -0.71
CA MET A 26 -15.95 0.63 -0.82
C MET A 26 -16.63 -0.31 0.17
N ILE A 27 -17.52 0.15 1.06
CA ILE A 27 -18.46 -0.75 1.74
C ILE A 27 -19.39 -1.32 0.66
N TRP A 28 -18.87 -2.34 -0.01
CA TRP A 28 -19.54 -3.28 -0.87
C TRP A 28 -20.52 -4.03 0.00
N GLN A 29 -21.73 -3.50 0.06
CA GLN A 29 -23.04 -4.12 -0.12
C GLN A 29 -23.35 -5.55 0.38
N ASP A 30 -22.42 -6.44 0.77
CA ASP A 30 -22.74 -7.81 1.22
C ASP A 30 -21.81 -8.41 2.31
N ASP A 31 -20.47 -8.26 2.29
CA ASP A 31 -19.59 -8.81 3.36
C ASP A 31 -18.44 -7.83 3.75
N PRO A 32 -18.48 -7.19 4.94
CA PRO A 32 -17.40 -6.33 5.42
C PRO A 32 -16.06 -7.06 5.62
N ARG A 33 -16.06 -8.37 5.88
CA ARG A 33 -14.83 -9.13 6.14
C ARG A 33 -13.99 -9.36 4.90
N GLU A 34 -14.64 -9.55 3.74
CA GLU A 34 -13.94 -9.66 2.45
C GLU A 34 -13.23 -8.34 2.11
N CYS A 35 -13.86 -7.21 2.46
CA CYS A 35 -13.27 -5.89 2.32
C CYS A 35 -12.02 -5.74 3.21
N CYS A 36 -12.10 -6.11 4.50
CA CYS A 36 -10.95 -6.12 5.42
C CYS A 36 -9.81 -6.98 4.86
N THR A 37 -10.14 -8.19 4.40
CA THR A 37 -9.16 -9.15 3.85
C THR A 37 -8.47 -8.59 2.61
N PHE A 38 -9.22 -7.97 1.69
CA PHE A 38 -8.63 -7.32 0.52
C PHE A 38 -7.70 -6.16 0.88
N ILE A 39 -8.10 -5.31 1.84
CA ILE A 39 -7.27 -4.18 2.29
C ILE A 39 -5.98 -4.70 2.94
N GLU A 40 -6.06 -5.76 3.74
CA GLU A 40 -4.92 -6.45 4.34
C GLU A 40 -3.94 -6.99 3.29
N HIS A 41 -4.44 -7.73 2.30
CA HIS A 41 -3.60 -8.25 1.20
C HIS A 41 -2.94 -7.13 0.41
N THR A 42 -3.65 -6.03 0.15
CA THR A 42 -3.09 -4.85 -0.51
C THR A 42 -1.98 -4.23 0.32
N ARG A 43 -2.16 -4.13 1.65
CA ARG A 43 -1.15 -3.59 2.56
C ARG A 43 0.12 -4.44 2.56
N LEU A 44 -0.02 -5.77 2.59
CA LEU A 44 1.12 -6.69 2.52
C LEU A 44 1.87 -6.57 1.20
N PHE A 45 1.15 -6.45 0.08
CA PHE A 45 1.78 -6.22 -1.23
C PHE A 45 2.58 -4.92 -1.27
N ILE A 46 2.05 -3.82 -0.71
CA ILE A 46 2.79 -2.55 -0.65
C ILE A 46 4.02 -2.66 0.26
N LYS A 47 3.94 -3.39 1.38
CA LYS A 47 5.11 -3.66 2.24
C LYS A 47 6.21 -4.42 1.50
N GLU A 48 5.86 -5.39 0.68
CA GLU A 48 6.83 -6.10 -0.16
C GLU A 48 7.52 -5.14 -1.16
N LEU A 49 6.76 -4.23 -1.79
CA LEU A 49 7.34 -3.20 -2.66
C LEU A 49 8.28 -2.25 -1.91
N LEU A 50 7.91 -1.88 -0.67
CA LEU A 50 8.73 -1.05 0.20
C LEU A 50 10.05 -1.75 0.56
N ASP A 51 10.00 -3.04 0.91
CA ASP A 51 11.18 -3.84 1.25
C ASP A 51 12.12 -3.99 0.04
N ILE A 52 11.57 -4.18 -1.17
CA ILE A 52 12.38 -4.23 -2.41
C ILE A 52 13.18 -2.94 -2.60
N ILE A 53 12.56 -1.77 -2.38
CA ILE A 53 13.23 -0.47 -2.56
C ILE A 53 14.24 -0.21 -1.42
N ASN A 54 13.89 -0.53 -0.17
CA ASN A 54 14.78 -0.34 0.97
C ASN A 54 16.06 -1.19 0.86
N ASN A 55 15.95 -2.40 0.30
CA ASN A 55 17.07 -3.32 0.11
C ASN A 55 18.09 -2.89 -0.98
N GLU A 56 17.83 -1.83 -1.75
CA GLU A 56 18.79 -1.27 -2.71
C GLU A 56 20.06 -0.73 -2.02
N HIS A 57 19.92 -0.24 -0.79
CA HIS A 57 21.02 0.42 -0.06
C HIS A 57 22.13 -0.51 0.42
N SER A 58 22.05 -1.83 0.18
CA SER A 58 23.06 -2.80 0.60
C SER A 58 24.28 -2.89 -0.32
N GLY A 59 24.45 -1.96 -1.28
CA GLY A 59 25.40 -2.14 -2.38
C GLY A 59 26.19 -0.93 -2.89
N THR A 60 26.19 0.23 -2.22
CA THR A 60 26.97 1.41 -2.69
C THR A 60 28.40 1.50 -2.16
N MET A 61 28.98 0.39 -1.68
CA MET A 61 30.42 0.31 -1.44
C MET A 61 30.89 -1.09 -1.85
N PHE A 62 31.81 -1.13 -2.82
CA PHE A 62 32.52 -2.31 -3.34
C PHE A 62 31.81 -3.14 -4.44
N PRO A 63 32.28 -3.08 -5.71
CA PRO A 63 31.78 -3.89 -6.83
C PRO A 63 32.01 -5.41 -6.72
N ASN A 64 32.59 -5.91 -5.63
CA ASN A 64 33.21 -7.23 -5.57
C ASN A 64 32.65 -8.17 -4.49
N GLN A 65 31.49 -7.87 -3.89
CA GLN A 65 30.88 -8.82 -2.95
C GLN A 65 29.40 -9.03 -3.24
N PRO A 66 28.98 -10.21 -3.76
CA PRO A 66 27.57 -10.55 -3.85
C PRO A 66 27.03 -10.63 -2.42
N ASN A 67 26.14 -9.70 -2.07
CA ASN A 67 25.53 -9.69 -0.75
C ASN A 67 24.48 -10.82 -0.70
N PRO A 68 24.60 -11.80 0.20
CA PRO A 68 23.79 -13.02 0.19
C PRO A 68 22.32 -12.83 0.59
N ASN A 69 21.91 -11.60 0.96
CA ASN A 69 20.57 -11.29 1.48
C ASN A 69 19.74 -10.43 0.52
N THR A 70 19.97 -10.54 -0.79
CA THR A 70 19.24 -9.73 -1.75
C THR A 70 17.90 -10.38 -2.08
N ILE A 71 16.82 -9.85 -1.51
CA ILE A 71 15.43 -10.25 -1.84
C ILE A 71 15.11 -9.97 -3.33
N ALA A 72 15.79 -8.99 -3.93
CA ALA A 72 15.65 -8.60 -5.33
C ALA A 72 16.60 -9.35 -6.28
N THR A 73 16.12 -9.68 -7.48
CA THR A 73 16.97 -10.24 -8.55
C THR A 73 18.00 -9.21 -9.03
N PRO A 74 19.16 -9.63 -9.58
CA PRO A 74 20.20 -8.69 -10.05
C PRO A 74 19.72 -7.70 -11.12
N VAL A 75 18.71 -8.06 -11.92
CA VAL A 75 18.08 -7.16 -12.91
C VAL A 75 17.31 -6.03 -12.22
N MET A 76 16.59 -6.33 -11.14
CA MET A 76 15.83 -5.34 -10.36
C MET A 76 16.77 -4.36 -9.65
N GLN A 77 17.89 -4.85 -9.11
CA GLN A 77 18.91 -3.99 -8.50
C GLN A 77 19.53 -3.02 -9.51
N HIS A 78 19.83 -3.49 -10.72
CA HIS A 78 20.34 -2.62 -11.78
C HIS A 78 19.33 -1.54 -12.17
N GLY A 79 18.05 -1.91 -12.32
CA GLY A 79 16.98 -0.95 -12.62
C GLY A 79 16.82 0.11 -11.53
N LEU A 80 16.84 -0.28 -10.25
CA LEU A 80 16.75 0.64 -9.12
C LEU A 80 17.97 1.56 -9.02
N ALA A 81 19.19 1.03 -9.22
CA ALA A 81 20.41 1.84 -9.25
C ALA A 81 20.41 2.86 -10.40
N HIS A 82 19.99 2.45 -11.59
CA HIS A 82 19.84 3.35 -12.73
C HIS A 82 18.79 4.44 -12.47
N PHE A 83 17.66 4.07 -11.87
CA PHE A 83 16.64 5.02 -11.47
C PHE A 83 17.14 6.00 -10.39
N SER A 84 17.86 5.51 -9.38
CA SER A 84 18.50 6.34 -8.35
C SER A 84 19.47 7.34 -8.97
N LEU A 85 20.31 6.89 -9.91
CA LEU A 85 21.23 7.75 -10.66
C LEU A 85 20.50 8.85 -11.43
N LEU A 86 19.46 8.50 -12.19
CA LEU A 86 18.67 9.46 -12.99
C LEU A 86 17.90 10.46 -12.12
N THR A 87 17.50 10.07 -10.92
CA THR A 87 16.73 10.91 -9.98
C THR A 87 17.60 11.56 -8.91
N HIS A 88 18.93 11.49 -9.03
CA HIS A 88 19.89 12.03 -8.05
C HIS A 88 19.63 11.54 -6.61
N GLY A 89 19.21 10.28 -6.46
CA GLY A 89 18.89 9.65 -5.18
C GLY A 89 17.59 10.12 -4.53
N PHE A 90 16.87 11.08 -5.12
CA PHE A 90 15.57 11.51 -4.60
C PHE A 90 14.47 10.48 -4.88
N GLY A 91 14.49 9.85 -6.06
CA GLY A 91 13.43 8.95 -6.53
C GLY A 91 13.15 7.80 -5.56
N PRO A 92 14.14 6.95 -5.21
CA PRO A 92 13.94 5.85 -4.27
C PRO A 92 13.36 6.30 -2.92
N LEU A 93 13.89 7.39 -2.36
CA LEU A 93 13.40 7.95 -1.09
C LEU A 93 11.97 8.50 -1.18
N ALA A 94 11.60 9.05 -2.34
CA ALA A 94 10.24 9.50 -2.60
C ALA A 94 9.26 8.31 -2.68
N PHE A 95 9.65 7.22 -3.35
CA PHE A 95 8.84 6.00 -3.39
C PHE A 95 8.65 5.37 -2.01
N VAL A 96 9.71 5.29 -1.19
CA VAL A 96 9.63 4.86 0.22
C VAL A 96 8.57 5.68 0.96
N THR A 97 8.66 7.01 0.87
CA THR A 97 7.69 7.93 1.50
C THR A 97 6.26 7.69 1.01
N VAL A 98 6.06 7.51 -0.30
CA VAL A 98 4.74 7.27 -0.88
C VAL A 98 4.16 5.95 -0.39
N PHE A 99 4.97 4.88 -0.35
CA PHE A 99 4.53 3.58 0.13
C PHE A 99 4.23 3.58 1.63
N ASP A 100 5.03 4.24 2.45
CA ASP A 100 4.72 4.45 3.87
C ASP A 100 3.40 5.20 4.06
N THR A 101 3.16 6.23 3.25
CA THR A 101 1.91 7.00 3.29
C THR A 101 0.72 6.14 2.87
N LEU A 102 0.87 5.29 1.85
CA LEU A 102 -0.17 4.34 1.41
C LEU A 102 -0.44 3.26 2.45
N ILE A 103 0.60 2.72 3.11
CA ILE A 103 0.45 1.77 4.21
C ILE A 103 -0.36 2.42 5.34
N THR A 104 -0.01 3.66 5.72
CA THR A 104 -0.74 4.43 6.74
C THR A 104 -2.19 4.64 6.33
N MET A 105 -2.46 4.90 5.05
CA MET A 105 -3.83 5.01 4.52
C MET A 105 -4.61 3.70 4.64
N LEU A 106 -4.01 2.58 4.26
CA LEU A 106 -4.65 1.26 4.40
C LEU A 106 -4.88 0.88 5.86
N ASP A 107 -3.98 1.27 6.77
CA ASP A 107 -4.17 1.10 8.21
C ASP A 107 -5.36 1.92 8.73
N GLU A 108 -5.52 3.17 8.29
CA GLU A 108 -6.71 3.96 8.61
C GLU A 108 -7.99 3.35 8.03
N MET A 109 -7.92 2.76 6.83
CA MET A 109 -9.05 2.04 6.23
C MET A 109 -9.44 0.80 7.06
N LEU A 110 -8.47 0.03 7.55
CA LEU A 110 -8.72 -1.14 8.41
C LEU A 110 -9.33 -0.74 9.76
N LYS A 111 -8.81 0.33 10.38
CA LYS A 111 -9.40 0.90 11.60
C LYS A 111 -10.84 1.34 11.39
N TYR A 112 -11.18 1.81 10.19
CA TYR A 112 -12.55 2.17 9.84
C TYR A 112 -13.45 0.93 9.74
N CYS A 113 -12.97 -0.13 9.10
CA CYS A 113 -13.72 -1.39 9.01
C CYS A 113 -13.96 -2.02 10.39
N ASP A 114 -12.95 -2.10 11.26
CA ASP A 114 -13.07 -2.66 12.62
C ASP A 114 -14.16 -1.96 13.45
N ARG A 115 -14.25 -0.63 13.35
CA ARG A 115 -15.29 0.16 14.02
C ARG A 115 -16.68 -0.15 13.48
N ASN A 116 -16.78 -0.37 12.17
CA ASN A 116 -18.05 -0.66 11.51
C ASN A 116 -18.54 -2.08 11.84
N GLU A 117 -17.63 -3.06 11.92
CA GLU A 117 -17.92 -4.42 12.38
C GLU A 117 -18.42 -4.44 13.83
N GLN A 118 -17.82 -3.65 14.73
CA GLN A 118 -18.29 -3.50 16.12
C GLN A 118 -19.69 -2.86 16.22
N HIS A 119 -20.05 -1.99 15.28
CA HIS A 119 -21.38 -1.36 15.22
C HIS A 119 -22.45 -2.33 14.68
N LEU A 120 -22.04 -3.35 13.92
CA LEU A 120 -22.88 -4.39 13.32
C LEU A 120 -23.05 -5.64 14.22
N ASN A 121 -22.97 -5.49 15.55
CA ASN A 121 -23.12 -6.56 16.54
C ASN A 121 -24.57 -7.14 16.57
N ILE A 122 -25.00 -7.69 15.43
CA ILE A 122 -26.14 -8.58 15.24
C ILE A 122 -25.59 -10.00 15.42
N PRO A 123 -26.18 -10.84 16.27
CA PRO A 123 -25.65 -12.16 16.58
C PRO A 123 -25.54 -13.05 15.34
N LEU A 124 -24.38 -13.72 15.25
CA LEU A 124 -24.01 -14.76 14.28
C LEU A 124 -25.02 -15.91 14.26
N SER A 125 -25.98 -15.83 13.35
CA SER A 125 -26.67 -17.01 12.82
C SER A 125 -27.40 -16.65 11.53
N GLU A 126 -26.69 -16.62 10.41
CA GLU A 126 -27.13 -17.30 9.20
C GLU A 126 -26.05 -17.28 8.13
N ILE A 127 -25.85 -18.47 7.59
CA ILE A 127 -24.83 -18.88 6.63
C ILE A 127 -25.29 -18.45 5.23
N SER A 128 -24.40 -17.94 4.39
CA SER A 128 -24.34 -18.45 3.02
C SER A 128 -22.97 -18.19 2.39
N VAL A 129 -22.22 -19.28 2.24
CA VAL A 129 -21.11 -19.38 1.30
C VAL A 129 -21.71 -19.30 -0.10
N THR A 130 -21.47 -18.20 -0.80
CA THR A 130 -21.38 -18.06 -2.28
C THR A 130 -21.73 -16.63 -2.65
N HIS A 131 -20.75 -15.84 -3.06
CA HIS A 131 -20.80 -15.13 -4.35
C HIS A 131 -19.47 -14.42 -4.61
N ILE A 132 -18.80 -14.75 -5.70
CA ILE A 132 -17.79 -13.89 -6.31
C ILE A 132 -18.56 -12.93 -7.23
N PRO A 133 -18.60 -11.60 -7.00
CA PRO A 133 -19.10 -10.70 -8.01
C PRO A 133 -17.95 -10.38 -8.96
N SER A 134 -17.93 -11.11 -10.08
CA SER A 134 -17.33 -10.62 -11.32
C SER A 134 -17.91 -9.24 -11.67
N SER A 135 -17.05 -8.36 -12.16
CA SER A 135 -17.32 -7.01 -12.71
C SER A 135 -17.62 -5.89 -11.70
N ARG A 136 -16.65 -4.95 -11.55
CA ARG A 136 -16.95 -3.50 -11.49
C ARG A 136 -15.68 -2.65 -11.50
N PHE A 137 -15.21 -2.36 -12.71
CA PHE A 137 -14.57 -1.09 -13.05
C PHE A 137 -15.30 -0.51 -14.25
N THR A 138 -16.56 -0.11 -14.07
CA THR A 138 -17.18 0.82 -15.02
C THR A 138 -16.68 2.21 -14.66
N TYR A 139 -15.56 2.62 -15.28
CA TYR A 139 -15.19 4.02 -15.31
C TYR A 139 -16.34 4.73 -16.04
N ASN A 140 -17.13 5.52 -15.31
CA ASN A 140 -18.21 6.29 -15.90
C ASN A 140 -17.56 7.45 -16.68
N SER A 141 -17.14 7.17 -17.91
CA SER A 141 -16.78 8.19 -18.89
C SER A 141 -18.05 8.91 -19.29
N ASN A 142 -18.40 9.99 -18.59
CA ASN A 142 -19.41 10.92 -19.06
C ASN A 142 -19.00 12.37 -18.71
N MET A 143 -18.75 13.10 -19.81
CA MET A 143 -18.62 14.56 -20.02
C MET A 143 -17.26 15.19 -19.76
#